data_AF-A0A930R4H1-F1
#
_entry.id   AF-A0A930R4H1-F1
#
_cell.length_a   1.000
_cell.length_b   1.000
_cell.length_c   1.000
_cell.angle_alpha   90.00
_cell.angle_beta   90.00
_cell.angle_gamma   90.00
#
_symmetry.space_group_name_H-M   'P 1'
#
loop_
_entity.id
_entity.type
_entity.pdbx_description
1 polymer ?
#
loop_
_entity_poly.entity_id
_entity_poly.type
_entity_poly.pdbx_seq_one_letter_code
_entity_poly.pdbx_strand_id
1 'polypeptide(L)'
;MILFLRWNHGVGGDIMQFRSIRTKFLASLLPVMLIGFLAFFGISYKMASNMLIDSADTIGKGVGKQAALEVQRLFETNEVHLEILAEDNAILHGSDEEKLAALQEVQSQTEVFSNVAYLDRNGVGFDTESGSVDRSDRGYFKQAVQTQKTAISGPIIATSG
;
A
#
# COMPACT_ATOMS: atom_id res chain seq x y z
N MET A 1 2.38 -38.71 38.25
CA MET A 1 3.49 -39.40 38.94
C MET A 1 4.54 -38.35 39.28
N ILE A 2 4.51 -37.90 40.54
CA ILE A 2 5.25 -36.72 41.02
C ILE A 2 6.62 -37.23 41.49
N LEU A 3 7.69 -36.87 40.76
CA LEU A 3 9.05 -37.25 41.12
C LEU A 3 9.61 -36.23 42.12
N PHE A 4 9.82 -36.65 43.35
CA PHE A 4 10.44 -35.87 44.42
C PHE A 4 11.90 -35.51 44.05
N LEU A 5 12.16 -34.22 43.82
CA LEU A 5 13.50 -33.63 43.84
C LEU A 5 13.94 -33.51 45.30
N ARG A 6 14.78 -34.44 45.76
CA ARG A 6 15.54 -34.28 47.01
C ARG A 6 16.80 -33.49 46.70
N TRP A 7 16.76 -32.18 46.97
CA TRP A 7 17.92 -31.30 46.99
C TRP A 7 18.72 -31.52 48.29
N ASN A 8 19.95 -32.01 48.19
CA ASN A 8 20.87 -32.16 49.33
C ASN A 8 22.07 -31.24 49.11
N HIS A 9 22.22 -30.22 49.97
CA HIS A 9 23.40 -29.38 50.02
C HIS A 9 24.54 -30.15 50.71
N GLY A 10 25.59 -30.47 49.95
CA GLY A 10 26.86 -30.96 50.47
C GLY A 10 27.99 -30.21 49.80
N VAL A 11 28.65 -29.34 50.57
CA VAL A 11 29.86 -28.60 50.18
C VAL A 11 30.99 -29.60 49.92
N GLY A 12 31.54 -29.60 48.72
CA GLY A 12 32.70 -30.40 48.34
C GLY A 12 32.99 -30.23 46.86
N GLY A 13 34.00 -29.41 46.53
CA GLY A 13 34.49 -29.26 45.17
C GLY A 13 35.19 -30.54 44.71
N ASP A 14 34.42 -31.53 44.26
CA ASP A 14 34.96 -32.68 43.55
C ASP A 14 34.84 -32.43 42.05
N ILE A 15 35.96 -32.06 41.47
CA ILE A 15 36.20 -32.07 40.02
C ILE A 15 35.87 -33.49 39.55
N MET A 16 34.78 -33.62 38.79
CA MET A 16 34.24 -34.87 38.25
C MET A 16 35.37 -35.73 37.63
N GLN A 17 35.87 -36.73 38.36
CA GLN A 17 36.98 -37.55 37.89
C GLN A 17 36.48 -38.62 36.93
N PHE A 18 36.51 -38.31 35.63
CA PHE A 18 36.18 -39.24 34.56
C PHE A 18 37.11 -40.47 34.59
N ARG A 19 36.58 -41.65 34.94
CA ARG A 19 37.33 -42.90 35.10
C ARG A 19 37.70 -43.61 33.78
N SER A 20 37.23 -43.14 32.63
CA SER A 20 37.51 -43.75 31.31
C SER A 20 38.17 -42.76 30.37
N ILE A 21 39.22 -43.20 29.66
CA ILE A 21 39.93 -42.42 28.63
C ILE A 21 38.97 -41.93 27.53
N ARG A 22 37.94 -42.72 27.20
CA ARG A 22 36.90 -42.36 26.21
C ARG A 22 36.08 -41.16 26.70
N THR A 23 35.74 -41.11 27.99
CA THR A 23 34.94 -40.02 28.57
C THR A 23 35.77 -38.75 28.76
N LYS A 24 37.07 -38.86 29.07
CA LYS A 24 37.98 -37.70 29.11
C LYS A 24 38.16 -37.07 27.72
N PHE A 25 38.31 -37.88 26.68
CA PHE A 25 38.38 -37.40 25.30
C PHE A 25 37.06 -36.73 24.88
N LEU A 26 35.92 -37.35 25.18
CA LEU A 26 34.61 -36.78 24.90
C LEU A 26 34.35 -35.47 25.65
N ALA A 27 34.73 -35.39 26.94
CA ALA A 27 34.58 -34.18 27.76
C ALA A 27 35.48 -33.02 27.27
N SER A 28 36.58 -33.32 26.57
CA SER A 28 37.46 -32.31 25.96
C SER A 28 36.99 -31.89 24.56
N LEU A 29 36.53 -32.85 23.75
CA LEU A 29 36.12 -32.62 22.36
C LEU A 29 34.74 -31.96 22.26
N LEU A 30 33.80 -32.36 23.12
CA LEU A 30 32.40 -31.91 23.06
C LEU A 30 32.26 -30.39 23.25
N PRO A 31 32.93 -29.73 24.21
CA PRO A 31 32.88 -28.27 24.34
C PRO A 31 33.40 -27.54 23.09
N VAL A 32 34.49 -28.04 22.48
CA VAL A 32 35.07 -27.42 21.28
C VAL A 32 34.10 -27.52 20.09
N MET A 33 33.48 -28.68 19.90
CA MET A 33 32.42 -28.88 18.90
C MET A 33 31.21 -27.97 19.17
N LEU A 34 30.78 -27.85 20.43
CA LEU A 34 29.64 -27.03 20.80
C LEU A 34 29.90 -25.55 20.53
N ILE A 35 31.09 -25.05 20.86
CA ILE A 35 31.50 -23.66 20.61
C ILE A 35 31.53 -23.39 19.10
N GLY A 36 32.13 -24.29 18.32
CA GLY A 36 32.16 -24.18 16.86
C GLY A 36 30.75 -24.17 16.25
N PHE A 37 29.88 -25.06 16.72
CA PHE A 37 28.49 -25.12 16.28
C PHE A 37 27.72 -23.85 16.63
N LEU A 38 27.88 -23.32 17.84
CA LEU A 38 27.22 -22.08 18.27
C LEU A 38 27.71 -20.86 17.47
N ALA A 39 29.02 -20.77 17.21
CA ALA A 39 29.59 -19.72 16.38
C ALA A 39 29.07 -19.79 14.94
N PHE A 40 29.07 -20.98 14.34
CA PHE A 40 28.55 -21.20 13.00
C PHE A 40 27.05 -20.89 12.93
N PHE A 41 26.27 -21.38 13.90
CA PHE A 41 24.84 -21.13 14.01
C PHE A 41 24.53 -19.63 14.10
N GLY A 42 25.28 -18.87 14.90
CA GLY A 42 25.10 -17.42 15.01
C GLY A 42 25.36 -16.68 13.70
N ILE A 43 26.41 -17.05 12.97
CA ILE A 43 26.72 -16.46 11.66
C ILE A 43 25.64 -16.81 10.64
N SER A 44 25.26 -18.08 10.55
CA SER A 44 24.20 -18.55 9.64
C SER A 44 22.86 -17.89 9.96
N TYR A 45 22.51 -17.75 11.25
CA TYR A 45 21.30 -17.08 11.69
C TYR A 45 21.30 -15.60 11.29
N LYS A 46 22.41 -14.89 11.53
CA LYS A 46 22.53 -13.48 11.14
C LYS A 46 22.42 -13.30 9.62
N MET A 47 23.06 -14.17 8.84
CA MET A 47 22.99 -14.13 7.38
C MET A 47 21.56 -14.39 6.88
N ALA A 48 20.91 -15.44 7.38
CA ALA A 48 19.52 -15.76 7.02
C ALA A 48 18.55 -14.65 7.45
N SER A 49 18.74 -14.07 8.64
CA SER A 49 17.93 -12.95 9.13
C SER A 49 18.11 -11.70 8.27
N ASN A 50 19.33 -11.38 7.87
CA ASN A 50 19.59 -10.23 6.99
C ASN A 50 18.94 -10.44 5.61
N MET A 51 19.05 -11.65 5.04
CA MET A 51 18.39 -11.97 3.76
C MET A 51 16.86 -11.86 3.86
N LEU A 52 16.26 -12.24 4.99
CA LEU A 52 14.83 -12.09 5.22
C LEU A 52 14.41 -10.62 5.30
N ILE A 53 15.19 -9.77 5.99
CA ILE A 53 14.94 -8.33 6.09
C ILE A 53 15.05 -7.67 4.73
N ASP A 54 16.10 -7.95 3.96
CA ASP A 54 16.30 -7.39 2.62
C ASP A 54 15.20 -7.85 1.65
N SER A 55 14.78 -9.11 1.76
CA SER A 55 13.65 -9.65 0.99
C SER A 55 12.34 -8.97 1.37
N ALA A 56 12.08 -8.76 2.67
CA ALA A 56 10.89 -8.09 3.15
C ALA A 56 10.84 -6.61 2.71
N ASP A 57 11.96 -5.89 2.75
CA ASP A 57 12.07 -4.52 2.24
C ASP A 57 11.82 -4.46 0.73
N THR A 58 12.42 -5.37 -0.03
CA THR A 58 12.24 -5.46 -1.48
C THR A 58 10.79 -5.80 -1.85
N ILE A 59 10.19 -6.77 -1.17
CA ILE A 59 8.77 -7.14 -1.37
C ILE A 59 7.87 -5.98 -0.98
N GLY A 60 8.12 -5.33 0.16
CA GLY A 60 7.34 -4.17 0.62
C GLY A 60 7.37 -3.02 -0.38
N LYS A 61 8.55 -2.66 -0.89
CA LYS A 61 8.70 -1.66 -1.96
C LYS A 61 8.03 -2.09 -3.26
N GLY A 62 8.13 -3.38 -3.61
CA GLY A 62 7.49 -3.95 -4.78
C GLY A 62 5.96 -3.83 -4.73
N VAL A 63 5.35 -4.27 -3.62
CA VAL A 63 3.90 -4.17 -3.38
C VAL A 63 3.44 -2.71 -3.34
N GLY A 64 4.17 -1.85 -2.62
CA GLY A 64 3.84 -0.41 -2.57
C GLY A 64 3.88 0.25 -3.94
N LYS A 65 4.89 -0.06 -4.76
CA LYS A 65 4.99 0.42 -6.14
C LYS A 65 3.84 -0.11 -7.00
N GLN A 66 3.48 -1.38 -6.86
CA GLN A 66 2.37 -1.96 -7.60
C GLN A 66 1.04 -1.29 -7.26
N ALA A 67 0.75 -1.09 -5.97
CA ALA A 67 -0.45 -0.39 -5.52
C ALA A 67 -0.49 1.06 -6.02
N ALA A 68 0.64 1.78 -5.97
CA ALA A 68 0.74 3.14 -6.49
C ALA A 68 0.46 3.19 -8.01
N LEU A 69 1.01 2.24 -8.77
CA LEU A 69 0.75 2.13 -10.22
C LEU A 69 -0.70 1.78 -10.54
N GLU A 70 -1.35 0.96 -9.71
CA GLU A 70 -2.77 0.62 -9.87
C GLU A 70 -3.66 1.84 -9.66
N VAL A 71 -3.42 2.60 -8.59
CA VAL A 71 -4.11 3.88 -8.32
C VAL A 71 -3.83 4.88 -9.44
N GLN A 72 -2.57 5.01 -9.88
CA GLN A 72 -2.23 5.89 -10.99
C GLN A 72 -3.01 5.54 -12.26
N ARG A 73 -3.04 4.26 -12.65
CA ARG A 73 -3.79 3.82 -13.85
C ARG A 73 -5.28 4.08 -13.73
N LEU A 74 -5.85 3.93 -12.54
CA LEU A 74 -7.25 4.26 -12.30
C LEU A 74 -7.52 5.74 -12.60
N PHE A 75 -6.70 6.65 -12.06
CA PHE A 75 -6.85 8.09 -12.33
C PHE A 75 -6.59 8.43 -13.80
N GLU A 76 -5.56 7.87 -14.43
CA GLU A 76 -5.26 8.08 -15.85
C GLU A 76 -6.41 7.60 -16.74
N THR A 77 -7.02 6.46 -16.41
CA THR A 77 -8.17 5.93 -17.17
C THR A 77 -9.39 6.84 -17.02
N ASN A 78 -9.68 7.29 -15.80
CA ASN A 78 -10.76 8.23 -15.53
C ASN A 78 -10.54 9.58 -16.24
N GLU A 79 -9.30 10.08 -16.26
CA GLU A 79 -8.94 11.29 -17.00
C GLU A 79 -9.23 11.13 -18.50
N VAL A 80 -8.82 10.02 -19.12
CA VAL A 80 -9.07 9.76 -20.54
C VAL A 80 -10.56 9.74 -20.88
N HIS A 81 -11.42 9.15 -20.02
CA HIS A 81 -12.87 9.18 -20.25
C HIS A 81 -13.42 10.61 -20.27
N LEU A 82 -12.96 11.47 -19.37
CA LEU A 82 -13.39 12.87 -19.31
C LEU A 82 -12.76 13.74 -20.40
N GLU A 83 -11.55 13.43 -20.85
CA GLU A 83 -10.89 14.12 -21.98
C GLU A 83 -11.62 13.84 -23.29
N ILE A 84 -11.96 12.57 -23.57
CA ILE A 84 -12.77 12.19 -24.72
C ILE A 84 -14.13 12.91 -24.68
N LEU A 85 -14.77 12.94 -23.51
CA LEU A 85 -16.05 13.63 -23.33
C LEU A 85 -15.91 15.15 -23.57
N ALA A 86 -14.84 15.77 -23.08
CA ALA A 86 -14.61 17.21 -23.25
C ALA A 86 -14.40 17.62 -24.73
N GLU A 87 -13.94 16.69 -25.57
CA GLU A 87 -13.81 16.88 -27.02
C GLU A 87 -15.06 16.49 -27.82
N ASP A 88 -16.08 15.92 -27.18
CA ASP A 88 -17.31 15.50 -27.84
C ASP A 88 -18.09 16.70 -28.42
N ASN A 89 -18.66 16.53 -29.61
CA ASN A 89 -19.41 17.60 -30.28
C ASN A 89 -20.64 18.05 -29.49
N ALA A 90 -21.30 17.15 -28.76
CA ALA A 90 -22.41 17.49 -27.87
C ALA A 90 -21.93 18.41 -26.74
N ILE A 91 -20.74 18.17 -26.19
CA ILE A 91 -20.15 19.00 -25.13
C ILE A 91 -19.72 20.38 -25.66
N LEU A 92 -19.10 20.42 -26.84
CA LEU A 92 -18.57 21.65 -27.41
C LEU A 92 -19.65 22.56 -28.02
N HIS A 93 -20.66 21.97 -28.67
CA HIS A 93 -21.58 22.69 -29.56
C HIS A 93 -23.05 22.32 -29.37
N GLY A 94 -23.36 21.27 -28.61
CA GLY A 94 -24.72 20.81 -28.39
C GLY A 94 -25.54 21.69 -27.45
N SER A 95 -26.85 21.44 -27.41
CA SER A 95 -27.77 22.00 -26.42
C SER A 95 -27.48 21.43 -25.02
N ASP A 96 -28.05 22.05 -23.98
CA ASP A 96 -27.87 21.56 -22.61
C ASP A 96 -28.45 20.15 -22.42
N GLU A 97 -29.51 19.80 -23.16
CA GLU A 97 -30.05 18.44 -23.19
C GLU A 97 -29.10 17.43 -23.86
N GLU A 98 -28.47 17.82 -24.97
CA GLU A 98 -27.48 16.98 -25.67
C GLU A 98 -26.24 16.76 -24.81
N LYS A 99 -25.77 17.80 -24.13
CA LYS A 99 -24.69 17.72 -23.16
C LYS A 99 -25.03 16.78 -22.02
N LEU A 100 -26.20 16.94 -21.41
CA LEU A 100 -26.64 16.10 -20.29
C LEU A 100 -26.71 14.62 -20.71
N ALA A 101 -27.20 14.33 -21.91
CA ALA A 101 -27.22 12.97 -22.45
C ALA A 101 -25.79 12.39 -22.57
N ALA A 102 -24.83 13.17 -23.07
CA ALA A 102 -23.43 12.75 -23.16
C ALA A 102 -22.79 12.51 -21.78
N LEU A 103 -23.09 13.36 -20.79
CA LEU A 103 -22.62 13.16 -19.40
C LEU A 103 -23.18 11.84 -18.82
N GLN A 104 -24.47 11.58 -19.01
CA GLN A 104 -25.15 10.37 -18.52
C GLN A 104 -24.61 9.11 -19.21
N GLU A 105 -24.30 9.20 -20.50
CA GLU A 105 -23.71 8.09 -21.26
C GLU A 105 -22.37 7.68 -20.64
N VAL A 106 -21.45 8.62 -20.44
CA VAL A 106 -20.13 8.34 -19.84
C VAL A 106 -20.25 7.82 -18.40
N GLN A 107 -21.17 8.38 -17.60
CA GLN A 107 -21.42 7.89 -16.25
C GLN A 107 -21.88 6.42 -16.26
N SER A 108 -22.79 6.07 -17.18
CA SER A 108 -23.36 4.72 -17.28
C SER A 108 -22.38 3.67 -17.83
N GLN A 109 -21.49 4.06 -18.73
CA GLN A 109 -20.57 3.13 -19.41
C GLN A 109 -19.34 2.79 -18.58
N THR A 110 -18.93 3.70 -17.70
CA THR A 110 -17.66 3.56 -16.99
C THR A 110 -17.80 3.00 -15.58
N GLU A 111 -18.94 3.22 -14.92
CA GLU A 111 -19.18 2.87 -13.50
C GLU A 111 -18.14 3.44 -12.51
N VAL A 112 -17.19 4.28 -12.96
CA VAL A 112 -16.13 4.89 -12.13
C VAL A 112 -16.52 6.23 -11.54
N PHE A 113 -17.53 6.90 -12.12
CA PHE A 113 -17.99 8.21 -11.69
C PHE A 113 -19.31 8.09 -10.95
N SER A 114 -19.35 8.58 -9.71
CA SER A 114 -20.61 8.72 -8.98
C SER A 114 -21.51 9.80 -9.57
N ASN A 115 -20.93 10.87 -10.10
CA ASN A 115 -21.62 12.00 -10.73
C ASN A 115 -20.67 12.65 -11.75
N VAL A 116 -21.21 13.18 -12.85
CA VAL A 116 -20.47 13.91 -13.87
C VAL A 116 -21.14 15.25 -14.12
N ALA A 117 -20.37 16.33 -14.13
CA ALA A 117 -20.88 17.69 -14.25
C ALA A 117 -20.21 18.45 -15.40
N TYR A 118 -21.00 19.23 -16.12
CA TYR A 118 -20.54 20.27 -17.03
C TYR A 118 -20.61 21.61 -16.32
N LEU A 119 -19.53 22.40 -16.40
CA LEU A 119 -19.44 23.73 -15.82
C LEU A 119 -18.98 24.72 -16.89
N ASP A 120 -19.59 25.90 -16.91
CA ASP A 120 -19.15 27.02 -17.73
C ASP A 120 -17.88 27.67 -17.14
N ARG A 121 -17.39 28.72 -17.80
CA ARG A 121 -16.20 29.48 -17.36
C ARG A 121 -16.40 30.21 -16.03
N ASN A 122 -17.64 30.40 -15.59
CA ASN A 122 -17.97 31.02 -14.31
C ASN A 122 -18.06 29.98 -13.19
N GLY A 123 -18.03 28.68 -13.52
CA GLY A 123 -18.13 27.57 -12.58
C GLY A 123 -19.57 27.18 -12.28
N VAL A 124 -20.52 27.60 -13.12
CA VAL A 124 -21.94 27.25 -13.01
C VAL A 124 -22.31 26.33 -14.16
N GLY A 125 -23.16 25.35 -13.90
CA GLY A 125 -23.64 24.47 -14.95
C GLY A 125 -24.63 23.46 -14.42
N PHE A 126 -24.48 22.22 -14.86
CA PHE A 126 -25.37 21.13 -14.46
C PHE A 126 -24.66 19.80 -14.38
N ASP A 127 -25.25 18.87 -13.63
CA ASP A 127 -24.75 17.52 -13.44
C ASP A 127 -25.82 16.46 -13.72
N THR A 128 -25.43 15.18 -13.61
CA THR A 128 -26.31 14.06 -13.94
C THR A 128 -27.31 13.71 -12.83
N GLU A 129 -27.22 14.32 -11.64
CA GLU A 129 -28.04 13.95 -10.47
C GLU A 129 -28.98 15.06 -9.99
N SER A 130 -28.42 16.24 -9.72
CA SER A 130 -29.05 17.36 -9.01
C SER A 130 -29.55 18.47 -9.93
N GLY A 131 -29.14 18.45 -11.20
CA GLY A 131 -29.46 19.51 -12.15
C GLY A 131 -28.43 20.63 -12.01
N SER A 132 -28.84 21.87 -11.72
CA SER A 132 -27.92 23.00 -11.75
C SER A 132 -26.97 23.03 -10.55
N VAL A 133 -25.68 23.27 -10.82
CA VAL A 133 -24.63 23.30 -9.80
C VAL A 133 -23.74 24.54 -9.91
N ASP A 134 -23.24 25.03 -8.78
CA ASP A 134 -22.20 26.06 -8.69
C ASP A 134 -20.96 25.50 -7.96
N ARG A 135 -19.83 25.52 -8.66
CA ARG A 135 -18.51 25.07 -8.19
C ARG A 135 -17.44 26.15 -8.36
N SER A 136 -17.84 27.40 -8.61
CA SER A 136 -16.95 28.55 -8.83
C SER A 136 -15.98 28.80 -7.67
N ASP A 137 -16.38 28.44 -6.45
CA ASP A 137 -15.60 28.58 -5.24
C ASP A 137 -14.51 27.50 -5.09
N ARG A 138 -14.65 26.36 -5.78
CA ARG A 138 -13.83 25.16 -5.61
C ARG A 138 -12.42 25.33 -6.14
N GLY A 139 -11.45 24.85 -5.36
CA GLY A 139 -10.03 24.92 -5.69
C GLY A 139 -9.68 24.21 -7.00
N TYR A 140 -10.24 23.02 -7.24
CA TYR A 140 -9.98 22.26 -8.47
C TYR A 140 -10.51 22.99 -9.71
N PHE A 141 -11.64 23.69 -9.61
CA PHE A 141 -12.21 24.46 -10.72
C PHE A 141 -11.30 25.62 -11.08
N LYS A 142 -10.91 26.43 -10.07
CA LYS A 142 -9.96 27.54 -10.25
C LYS A 142 -8.64 27.07 -10.84
N GLN A 143 -8.13 25.92 -10.37
CA GLN A 143 -6.91 25.32 -10.88
C GLN A 143 -7.05 24.91 -12.35
N ALA A 144 -8.12 24.17 -12.71
CA ALA A 144 -8.36 23.73 -14.09
C ALA A 144 -8.51 24.92 -15.05
N VAL A 145 -9.23 25.96 -14.65
CA VAL A 145 -9.38 27.19 -15.45
C VAL A 145 -8.05 27.93 -15.61
N GLN A 146 -7.26 28.03 -14.53
CA GLN A 146 -5.98 28.74 -14.55
C GLN A 146 -4.90 28.02 -15.36
N THR A 147 -4.81 26.69 -15.23
CA THR A 147 -3.76 25.89 -15.88
C THR A 147 -4.16 25.41 -17.26
N GLN A 148 -5.47 25.38 -17.56
CA GLN A 148 -6.06 24.73 -18.74
C GLN A 148 -5.65 23.26 -18.86
N LYS A 149 -5.43 22.60 -17.72
CA LYS A 149 -5.07 21.18 -17.62
C LYS A 149 -5.98 20.50 -16.60
N THR A 150 -6.09 19.19 -16.69
CA THR A 150 -6.78 18.35 -15.71
C THR A 150 -6.30 18.70 -14.30
N ALA A 151 -7.25 18.92 -13.39
CA ALA A 151 -6.99 19.18 -11.99
C ALA A 151 -7.67 18.10 -11.14
N ILE A 152 -6.90 17.45 -10.28
CA ILE A 152 -7.39 16.44 -9.34
C ILE A 152 -7.27 17.02 -7.94
N SER A 153 -8.38 17.15 -7.22
CA SER A 153 -8.35 17.55 -5.82
C SER A 153 -8.09 16.37 -4.89
N GLY A 154 -7.61 16.66 -3.69
CA GLY A 154 -7.79 15.74 -2.58
C GLY A 154 -9.27 15.54 -2.22
N PRO A 155 -9.56 14.71 -1.20
CA PRO A 155 -10.93 14.50 -0.73
C PRO A 155 -11.61 15.81 -0.33
N ILE A 156 -12.84 16.00 -0.77
CA ILE A 156 -13.67 17.15 -0.45
C ILE A 156 -15.03 16.70 0.07
N ILE A 157 -15.67 17.55 0.86
CA ILE A 157 -17.08 17.35 1.22
C ILE A 157 -17.92 17.68 -0.02
N ALA A 158 -18.64 16.67 -0.51
CA ALA A 158 -19.65 16.86 -1.54
C ALA A 158 -20.79 17.69 -0.95
N THR A 159 -20.96 18.90 -1.46
CA THR A 159 -22.17 19.68 -1.22
C THR A 159 -23.09 19.39 -2.40
N SER A 160 -24.17 18.65 -2.14
CA SER A 160 -25.36 18.63 -3.00
C SER A 160 -25.99 20.01 -2.90
N GLY A 161 -25.66 20.88 -3.85
CA GLY A 161 -26.28 22.19 -4.01
C GLY A 161 -27.21 22.09 -5.19
#